data_AF-A0A846BWF0-F1
#
_entry.id   AF-A0A846BWF0-F1
#
_cell.length_a   1.000
_cell.length_b   1.000
_cell.length_c   1.000
_cell.angle_alpha   90.00
_cell.angle_beta   90.00
_cell.angle_gamma   90.00
#
_symmetry.space_group_name_H-M   'P 1'
#
loop_
_entity.id
_entity.type
_entity.pdbx_description
1 polymer ?
#
loop_
_entity_poly.entity_id
_entity_poly.type
_entity_poly.pdbx_seq_one_letter_code
_entity_poly.pdbx_strand_id
1 'polypeptide(L)' 'GQFGPQTEEAVSYFQHHYNHFGQSNPDSLLVDGIVGKQTWRAISNNL' A
#
# COMPACT_ATOMS: atom_id res chain seq x y z
N GLY A 1 -2.07 2.23 -17.35
CA GLY A 1 -2.42 0.81 -17.06
C GLY A 1 -3.89 0.72 -16.72
N GLN A 2 -4.48 -0.47 -16.83
CA GLN A 2 -5.83 -0.72 -16.33
C GLN A 2 -5.72 -1.30 -14.92
N PHE A 3 -6.46 -0.71 -13.99
CA PHE A 3 -6.54 -1.25 -12.64
C PHE A 3 -7.56 -2.39 -12.66
N GLY A 4 -7.06 -3.61 -12.53
CA GLY A 4 -7.88 -4.83 -12.47
C GLY A 4 -7.53 -5.69 -11.26
N PRO A 5 -8.12 -6.89 -11.13
CA PRO A 5 -7.96 -7.74 -9.94
C PRO A 5 -6.49 -8.02 -9.58
N GLN A 6 -5.62 -8.17 -10.57
CA GLN A 6 -4.17 -8.38 -10.34
C GLN A 6 -3.49 -7.15 -9.73
N THR A 7 -3.91 -5.94 -10.12
CA THR A 7 -3.39 -4.70 -9.54
C THR A 7 -3.90 -4.51 -8.11
N GLU A 8 -5.16 -4.85 -7.86
CA GLU A 8 -5.77 -4.82 -6.52
C GLU A 8 -5.05 -5.77 -5.55
N GLU A 9 -4.75 -6.99 -5.99
CA GLU A 9 -3.99 -7.97 -5.22
C GLU A 9 -2.56 -7.48 -4.93
N ALA A 10 -1.88 -6.92 -5.93
CA ALA A 10 -0.54 -6.36 -5.74
C ALA A 10 -0.53 -5.18 -4.76
N VAL A 11 -1.55 -4.32 -4.80
CA VAL A 11 -1.70 -3.20 -3.84
C VAL A 11 -1.97 -3.73 -2.43
N SER A 12 -2.84 -4.73 -2.29
CA SER A 12 -3.11 -5.38 -1.00
C SER A 12 -1.85 -6.01 -0.42
N TYR A 13 -1.06 -6.70 -1.24
CA TYR A 13 0.21 -7.29 -0.82
C TYR A 13 1.20 -6.22 -0.35
N PHE A 14 1.35 -5.13 -1.10
CA PHE A 14 2.20 -4.00 -0.70
C PHE A 14 1.73 -3.40 0.62
N GLN A 15 0.43 -3.16 0.79
CA GLN A 15 -0.15 -2.61 2.02
C GLN A 15 0.15 -3.51 3.23
N HIS A 16 -0.01 -4.83 3.09
CA HIS A 16 0.35 -5.81 4.11
C HIS A 16 1.85 -5.78 4.44
N HIS A 17 2.70 -5.80 3.42
CA HIS A 17 4.15 -5.83 3.59
C HIS A 17 4.66 -4.56 4.27
N TYR A 18 4.16 -3.39 3.83
CA TYR A 18 4.50 -2.11 4.43
C TYR A 18 4.11 -2.06 5.91
N ASN A 19 2.94 -2.60 6.29
CA ASN A 19 2.54 -2.67 7.69
C ASN A 19 3.39 -3.65 8.54
N HIS A 20 3.99 -4.66 7.91
CA HIS A 20 4.78 -5.68 8.62
C HIS A 20 6.22 -5.24 8.87
N PHE A 21 6.84 -4.55 7.91
CA PHE A 21 8.26 -4.14 7.96
C PHE A 21 8.47 -2.63 8.10
N GLY A 22 7.48 -1.83 7.73
CA GLY A 22 7.50 -0.38 7.82
C GLY A 22 7.35 0.07 9.26
N GLN A 23 8.35 0.84 9.70
CA GLN A 23 8.53 1.29 11.07
C GLN A 23 7.26 1.93 11.65
N SER A 24 7.07 1.68 12.94
CA SER A 24 6.23 2.43 13.86
C SER A 24 6.32 3.93 13.56
N ASN A 25 5.21 4.55 13.11
CA ASN A 25 4.90 6.00 13.00
C ASN A 25 4.55 6.49 11.55
N PRO A 26 3.38 7.13 11.29
CA PRO A 26 2.10 7.08 12.01
C PRO A 26 0.93 6.42 11.25
N ASP A 27 1.07 6.11 9.95
CA ASP A 27 -0.07 5.71 9.12
C ASP A 27 0.08 4.25 8.68
N SER A 28 -0.40 3.31 9.51
CA SER A 28 -0.68 1.96 9.01
C SER A 28 -1.64 2.06 7.82
N LEU A 29 -1.37 1.30 6.76
CA LEU A 29 -2.21 1.25 5.59
C LEU A 29 -3.44 0.39 5.87
N LEU A 30 -4.61 0.84 5.45
CA LEU A 30 -5.74 -0.06 5.29
C LEU A 30 -5.40 -1.04 4.17
N VAL A 31 -5.59 -2.34 4.42
CA VAL A 31 -5.38 -3.38 3.41
C VAL A 31 -6.69 -3.61 2.66
N ASP A 32 -6.94 -2.78 1.67
CA ASP A 32 -8.17 -2.77 0.86
C ASP A 32 -7.91 -2.90 -0.64
N GLY A 33 -6.65 -2.98 -1.08
CA GLY A 33 -6.30 -3.03 -2.49
C GLY A 33 -6.51 -1.69 -3.24
N ILE A 34 -6.86 -0.62 -2.53
CA ILE A 34 -7.13 0.70 -3.11
C ILE A 34 -5.91 1.61 -2.91
N VAL A 35 -5.50 2.31 -3.97
CA VAL A 35 -4.40 3.26 -3.90
C VAL A 35 -4.91 4.63 -3.41
N GLY A 36 -5.14 4.73 -2.10
CA GLY A 36 -5.51 5.96 -1.41
C GLY A 36 -4.32 6.90 -1.15
N LYS A 37 -4.61 8.05 -0.53
CA LYS A 37 -3.57 9.06 -0.17
C LYS A 37 -2.45 8.47 0.70
N GLN A 38 -2.80 7.59 1.64
CA GLN A 38 -1.81 6.93 2.49
C GLN A 38 -0.95 5.94 1.71
N THR A 39 -1.55 5.12 0.83
CA THR A 39 -0.81 4.21 -0.05
C THR A 39 0.14 4.96 -0.98
N TRP A 40 -0.30 6.09 -1.57
CA TRP A 40 0.58 6.94 -2.38
C TRP A 40 1.78 7.48 -1.59
N ARG A 41 1.56 7.97 -0.37
CA ARG A 41 2.66 8.42 0.51
C ARG A 41 3.64 7.30 0.83
N ALA A 42 3.13 6.10 1.13
CA ALA A 42 3.96 4.94 1.39
C ALA A 42 4.82 4.57 0.17
N ILE A 43 4.26 4.60 -1.03
CA ILE A 43 5.02 4.37 -2.27
C ILE A 43 6.11 5.42 -2.45
N SER A 44 5.79 6.71 -2.31
CA SER A 44 6.76 7.79 -2.48
C SER A 44 7.90 7.76 -1.46
N ASN A 45 7.65 7.30 -0.24
CA ASN A 45 8.67 7.19 0.80
C ASN A 45 9.52 5.91 0.69
N ASN A 46 9.17 4.97 -0.20
CA ASN A 46 9.93 3.73 -0.46
C ASN A 46 10.67 3.74 -1.81
N LEU A 47 10.65 4.86 -2.54
CA LEU A 47 11.42 5.08 -3.77
C LEU A 47 12.69 5.88 -3.47
#